data_AF-A0A2P8B238-F1
#
_entry.id   AF-A0A2P8B238-F1
#
_cell.length_a   1.000
_cell.length_b   1.000
_cell.length_c   1.000
_cell.angle_alpha   90.00
_cell.angle_beta   90.00
_cell.angle_gamma   90.00
#
_symmetry.space_group_name_H-M   'P 1'
#
loop_
_entity.id
_entity.type
_entity.pdbx_description
1 polymer ?
#
loop_
_entity_poly.entity_id
_entity_poly.type
_entity_poly.pdbx_seq_one_letter_code
_entity_poly.pdbx_strand_id
1 'polypeptide(L)'
;MSNDVTTSDGGAPMPPPTSRRRALWVATGVAGLTGVVGLAALGGLAARDNKSDDPQRVAENRAAAPQNAADGGKAADKHGEDTDAEAQNREDQYGRDGKDRDNRDDRNDRDDEHGRVREVPCDEEKLIEAVDLANRDHGGTLKLAEHCTYELSFSDKKSGAGLPVIRQEITIKGNDATIKRDSEDAFRIFRVVDGGDLTLKDLTVKDGNAAEFKYGGAPMAAAPGGAPAIPTPPKGEKGDADGGAILVERGGSAHLKKVTLTRNNAEGNGGAIANFGRVDVEESKVEDNHAQKNGGGIFNVGVLTVKESRIANNTAGKNGGGIANGEDKGKGKDWETSSYPGSEGRDKAGSVEIFKTSIEDNRAGENGGGVFSSGGFVKIVLSEIKGNSACDSGGGIYARDTNLDLEKVLVAKNHADKDGGGIVNTGGEEKKREALSSDSRNKDREDEATATISDSKIVDNSAGRFGGGIFNGETGLYKVEDGYQEWPEGEGDNATLTLRDTEIKGNTALNGGGIFNNKGTVTLTKTHVTKNTATDSSKNHRVAGGILNHKGKVRLDDKSTVSNNDPTNCAGTVKDCFN
;
A
#
# COMPACT_ATOMS: atom_id res chain seq x y z
N MET A 1 8.33 -7.92 -73.21
CA MET A 1 7.90 -9.20 -73.81
C MET A 1 7.80 -10.17 -72.63
N SER A 2 6.61 -10.56 -72.18
CA SER A 2 5.68 -11.52 -72.83
C SER A 2 6.26 -12.94 -72.86
N ASN A 3 5.61 -14.03 -72.43
CA ASN A 3 4.29 -14.31 -71.81
C ASN A 3 4.54 -15.53 -70.86
N ASP A 4 3.89 -15.77 -69.71
CA ASP A 4 2.44 -15.88 -69.37
C ASP A 4 1.76 -17.20 -69.83
N VAL A 5 0.68 -17.60 -69.12
CA VAL A 5 -0.37 -18.60 -69.45
C VAL A 5 -0.33 -20.00 -68.73
N THR A 6 -1.10 -20.06 -67.63
CA THR A 6 -2.05 -21.13 -67.18
C THR A 6 -1.73 -22.24 -66.14
N THR A 7 -2.81 -22.57 -65.43
CA THR A 7 -3.00 -23.38 -64.21
C THR A 7 -3.82 -24.65 -64.46
N SER A 8 -3.75 -25.64 -63.57
CA SER A 8 -4.96 -26.34 -63.07
C SER A 8 -4.75 -27.02 -61.71
N ASP A 9 -5.84 -27.05 -60.95
CA ASP A 9 -6.09 -27.54 -59.58
C ASP A 9 -5.34 -28.78 -59.02
N GLY A 10 -5.15 -28.78 -57.70
CA GLY A 10 -4.77 -29.96 -56.90
C GLY A 10 -4.75 -29.65 -55.39
N GLY A 11 -5.65 -30.26 -54.61
CA GLY A 11 -5.87 -29.93 -53.18
C GLY A 11 -4.78 -30.41 -52.20
N ALA A 12 -4.84 -29.90 -50.96
CA ALA A 12 -3.82 -30.11 -49.93
C ALA A 12 -3.82 -31.54 -49.30
N PRO A 13 -2.64 -32.14 -49.02
CA PRO A 13 -2.54 -33.38 -48.23
C PRO A 13 -2.38 -33.11 -46.72
N MET A 14 -3.13 -33.83 -45.88
CA MET A 14 -2.88 -33.90 -44.44
C MET A 14 -1.75 -34.90 -44.10
N PRO A 15 -0.81 -34.57 -43.18
CA PRO A 15 0.10 -35.54 -42.58
C PRO A 15 -0.50 -36.27 -41.34
N PRO A 16 -0.06 -37.52 -41.04
CA PRO A 16 -0.67 -38.42 -40.04
C PRO A 16 -0.19 -38.21 -38.58
N PRO A 17 -0.86 -38.81 -37.57
CA PRO A 17 -0.63 -38.52 -36.15
C PRO A 17 0.55 -39.27 -35.52
N THR A 18 1.19 -38.69 -34.50
CA THR A 18 2.18 -39.37 -33.65
C THR A 18 1.96 -39.12 -32.15
N SER A 19 2.54 -39.99 -31.32
CA SER A 19 2.02 -40.36 -30.00
C SER A 19 2.69 -39.68 -28.80
N ARG A 20 1.94 -39.60 -27.70
CA ARG A 20 2.44 -39.25 -26.36
C ARG A 20 3.65 -40.12 -25.96
N ARG A 21 4.71 -39.49 -25.45
CA ARG A 21 5.68 -40.13 -24.53
C ARG A 21 5.90 -39.24 -23.31
N ARG A 22 5.91 -39.85 -22.13
CA ARG A 22 6.31 -39.19 -20.87
C ARG A 22 7.82 -39.01 -20.86
N ALA A 23 8.30 -37.88 -20.34
CA ALA A 23 9.70 -37.68 -19.96
C ALA A 23 9.82 -37.67 -18.43
N LEU A 24 10.93 -38.20 -17.93
CA LEU A 24 11.17 -38.56 -16.54
C LEU A 24 11.97 -37.45 -15.83
N TRP A 25 11.59 -37.07 -14.62
CA TRP A 25 12.43 -36.18 -13.79
C TRP A 25 13.69 -36.92 -13.33
N VAL A 26 14.86 -36.32 -13.57
CA VAL A 26 16.14 -36.76 -13.02
C VAL A 26 16.65 -35.67 -12.10
N ALA A 27 16.67 -35.96 -10.80
CA ALA A 27 17.32 -35.11 -9.82
C ALA A 27 18.83 -35.45 -9.77
N THR A 28 19.68 -34.46 -9.95
CA THR A 28 21.12 -34.56 -9.63
C THR A 28 21.48 -33.45 -8.66
N GLY A 29 21.70 -33.84 -7.41
CA GLY A 29 22.33 -32.97 -6.42
C GLY A 29 23.85 -32.97 -6.58
N VAL A 30 24.47 -31.82 -6.31
CA VAL A 30 25.92 -31.71 -6.09
C VAL A 30 26.12 -30.93 -4.80
N ALA A 31 26.86 -31.53 -3.86
CA ALA A 31 27.25 -30.88 -2.61
C ALA A 31 28.47 -29.98 -2.83
N GLY A 32 28.52 -28.85 -2.12
CA GLY A 32 29.62 -27.88 -2.16
C GLY A 32 29.84 -27.22 -0.80
N LEU A 33 30.57 -27.91 0.08
CA LEU A 33 30.92 -27.46 1.43
C LEU A 33 32.11 -26.50 1.39
N THR A 34 31.98 -25.31 1.99
CA THR A 34 33.07 -24.59 2.67
C THR A 34 32.52 -23.69 3.79
N GLY A 35 32.99 -23.89 5.03
CA GLY A 35 32.98 -22.83 6.07
C GLY A 35 34.09 -21.80 5.77
N VAL A 36 34.39 -20.78 6.58
CA VAL A 36 34.06 -20.40 7.98
C VAL A 36 34.20 -18.85 8.06
N VAL A 37 33.96 -18.09 9.15
CA VAL A 37 34.06 -18.27 10.61
C VAL A 37 32.90 -17.53 11.30
N GLY A 38 32.42 -18.02 12.46
CA GLY A 38 31.53 -17.25 13.35
C GLY A 38 32.30 -16.57 14.49
N LEU A 39 31.95 -15.34 14.84
CA LEU A 39 32.57 -14.62 15.96
C LEU A 39 31.53 -13.79 16.71
N ALA A 40 31.11 -14.30 17.86
CA ALA A 40 30.33 -13.55 18.85
C ALA A 40 31.30 -12.79 19.77
N ALA A 41 30.95 -11.56 20.13
CA ALA A 41 31.60 -10.82 21.21
C ALA A 41 30.53 -10.13 22.05
N LEU A 42 30.55 -10.39 23.36
CA LEU A 42 29.63 -9.85 24.35
C LEU A 42 30.21 -8.59 25.01
N GLY A 43 29.35 -7.60 25.29
CA GLY A 43 29.41 -6.75 26.49
C GLY A 43 30.51 -5.68 26.59
N GLY A 44 30.13 -4.49 27.06
CA GLY A 44 31.08 -3.43 27.41
C GLY A 44 30.45 -2.07 27.71
N LEU A 45 29.95 -1.88 28.94
CA LEU A 45 29.51 -0.58 29.44
C LEU A 45 30.71 0.28 29.91
N ALA A 46 30.76 1.55 29.49
CA ALA A 46 31.39 2.67 30.20
C ALA A 46 30.80 3.97 29.61
N ALA A 47 29.93 4.69 30.32
CA ALA A 47 30.22 5.58 31.46
C ALA A 47 30.79 6.94 31.04
N ARG A 48 30.00 7.99 31.36
CA ARG A 48 30.26 9.43 31.26
C ARG A 48 31.71 9.85 31.53
N ASP A 49 32.13 10.93 30.86
CA ASP A 49 32.52 12.12 31.63
C ASP A 49 32.05 13.42 30.97
N ASN A 50 31.84 14.46 31.78
CA ASN A 50 31.23 15.74 31.40
C ASN A 50 32.26 16.90 31.39
N LYS A 51 32.16 17.78 30.39
CA LYS A 51 32.33 19.26 30.46
C LYS A 51 32.11 19.81 29.04
N SER A 52 30.96 20.42 28.74
CA SER A 52 30.59 21.82 29.05
C SER A 52 31.56 22.82 28.43
N ASP A 53 31.17 23.40 27.30
CA ASP A 53 31.04 24.86 27.13
C ASP A 53 30.32 25.17 25.79
N ASP A 54 29.05 25.57 25.89
CA ASP A 54 28.25 26.24 24.87
C ASP A 54 27.93 27.62 25.45
N PRO A 55 27.90 28.72 24.66
CA PRO A 55 26.58 29.15 24.21
C PRO A 55 26.52 29.82 22.81
N GLN A 56 25.33 29.67 22.19
CA GLN A 56 24.72 30.49 21.12
C GLN A 56 24.97 30.02 19.66
N ARG A 57 23.95 29.93 18.78
CA ARG A 57 22.54 30.38 18.88
C ARG A 57 21.62 29.70 17.85
N VAL A 58 20.48 29.19 18.35
CA VAL A 58 19.11 29.24 17.77
C VAL A 58 18.93 29.11 16.24
N ALA A 59 18.27 28.01 15.82
CA ALA A 59 17.33 27.99 14.71
C ALA A 59 16.13 27.08 15.08
N GLU A 60 14.91 27.45 14.67
CA GLU A 60 13.66 26.96 15.27
C GLU A 60 13.13 25.67 14.61
N ASN A 61 12.78 24.67 15.44
CA ASN A 61 11.87 23.60 15.04
C ASN A 61 10.42 24.06 15.23
N ARG A 62 9.63 24.13 14.14
CA ARG A 62 8.17 24.24 14.21
C ARG A 62 7.51 23.12 13.41
N ALA A 63 7.20 22.03 14.12
CA ALA A 63 6.18 21.10 13.65
C ALA A 63 4.80 21.76 13.85
N ALA A 64 4.03 21.90 12.77
CA ALA A 64 2.69 22.47 12.82
C ALA A 64 1.67 21.36 13.15
N ALA A 65 1.08 21.42 14.36
CA ALA A 65 -0.14 20.71 14.65
C ALA A 65 -1.34 21.62 14.30
N PRO A 66 -2.41 21.10 13.65
CA PRO A 66 -3.57 21.91 13.30
C PRO A 66 -4.39 22.23 14.56
N GLN A 67 -4.65 23.51 14.82
CA GLN A 67 -5.60 23.94 15.85
C GLN A 67 -6.92 24.35 15.20
N ASN A 68 -8.01 23.74 15.67
CA ASN A 68 -9.36 24.02 15.23
C ASN A 68 -9.74 25.47 15.57
N ALA A 69 -10.25 26.20 14.57
CA ALA A 69 -10.88 27.49 14.79
C ALA A 69 -12.29 27.29 15.34
N ALA A 70 -12.53 27.75 16.56
CA ALA A 70 -13.86 27.99 17.10
C ALA A 70 -13.96 29.48 17.45
N ASP A 71 -14.90 30.16 16.79
CA ASP A 71 -15.17 31.58 16.93
C ASP A 71 -16.02 31.86 18.19
N GLY A 72 -15.96 33.08 18.73
CA GLY A 72 -16.71 33.46 19.95
C GLY A 72 -16.02 34.52 20.81
N GLY A 73 -16.30 35.79 20.54
CA GLY A 73 -15.64 36.93 21.19
C GLY A 73 -15.99 37.17 22.67
N LYS A 74 -15.07 37.82 23.39
CA LYS A 74 -15.31 38.36 24.73
C LYS A 74 -16.04 39.71 24.67
N ALA A 75 -17.16 39.82 25.38
CA ALA A 75 -17.66 41.09 25.88
C ALA A 75 -17.24 41.26 27.36
N ALA A 76 -16.93 42.48 27.77
CA ALA A 76 -16.70 42.84 29.16
C ALA A 76 -17.68 43.96 29.55
N ASP A 77 -18.41 43.79 30.66
CA ASP A 77 -18.23 44.66 31.83
C ASP A 77 -19.19 44.32 33.00
N LYS A 78 -18.59 44.27 34.20
CA LYS A 78 -19.02 44.90 35.47
C LYS A 78 -20.15 44.35 36.39
N HIS A 79 -19.73 44.26 37.66
CA HIS A 79 -20.41 44.51 38.95
C HIS A 79 -21.41 43.49 39.53
N GLY A 80 -21.14 43.13 40.80
CA GLY A 80 -21.98 42.37 41.72
C GLY A 80 -21.11 41.90 42.92
N GLU A 81 -21.42 42.34 44.13
CA GLU A 81 -20.64 42.11 45.37
C GLU A 81 -21.09 40.84 46.15
N ASP A 82 -20.37 40.54 47.24
CA ASP A 82 -20.70 39.63 48.36
C ASP A 82 -20.70 38.11 48.09
N THR A 83 -20.23 37.21 49.00
CA THR A 83 -19.74 37.33 50.40
C THR A 83 -18.73 36.21 50.76
N ASP A 84 -18.15 36.30 51.98
CA ASP A 84 -17.03 35.50 52.53
C ASP A 84 -17.31 34.02 52.92
N ALA A 85 -16.21 33.37 53.34
CA ALA A 85 -16.10 32.19 54.23
C ALA A 85 -16.42 30.80 53.62
N GLU A 86 -15.75 29.69 54.01
CA GLU A 86 -14.60 29.50 54.92
C GLU A 86 -13.89 28.16 54.56
N ALA A 87 -12.59 28.05 54.83
CA ALA A 87 -11.85 26.80 54.68
C ALA A 87 -11.57 26.17 56.05
N GLN A 88 -11.87 24.88 56.26
CA GLN A 88 -11.34 24.13 57.40
C GLN A 88 -10.89 22.71 57.06
N ASN A 89 -9.70 22.38 57.56
CA ASN A 89 -9.02 21.10 57.52
C ASN A 89 -9.81 19.96 58.18
N ARG A 90 -9.43 18.72 57.82
CA ARG A 90 -9.27 17.61 58.78
C ARG A 90 -8.31 16.55 58.22
N GLU A 91 -7.07 16.58 58.69
CA GLU A 91 -6.27 15.36 58.84
C GLU A 91 -6.60 14.76 60.21
N ASP A 92 -6.53 13.43 60.35
CA ASP A 92 -6.04 12.78 61.59
C ASP A 92 -5.67 11.31 61.32
N GLN A 93 -4.63 10.84 62.00
CA GLN A 93 -3.97 9.55 61.76
C GLN A 93 -4.53 8.41 62.64
N TYR A 94 -4.21 7.15 62.27
CA TYR A 94 -3.53 6.12 63.09
C TYR A 94 -3.94 4.69 62.69
N GLY A 95 -2.96 3.81 62.40
CA GLY A 95 -3.21 2.39 62.11
C GLY A 95 -1.92 1.62 61.74
N ARG A 96 -1.34 0.91 62.71
CA ARG A 96 0.00 0.30 62.66
C ARG A 96 0.10 -1.05 61.94
N ASP A 97 1.27 -1.29 61.35
CA ASP A 97 2.09 -2.52 61.32
C ASP A 97 1.43 -3.91 61.15
N GLY A 98 1.78 -4.60 60.05
CA GLY A 98 1.65 -6.06 59.91
C GLY A 98 2.39 -6.59 58.68
N LYS A 99 3.54 -7.25 58.86
CA LYS A 99 4.30 -7.89 57.77
C LYS A 99 3.93 -9.37 57.62
N ASP A 100 3.92 -9.86 56.37
CA ASP A 100 4.68 -11.03 55.86
C ASP A 100 3.92 -11.83 54.78
N ARG A 101 4.70 -12.37 53.83
CA ARG A 101 4.41 -13.45 52.83
C ARG A 101 3.77 -13.07 51.49
N ASP A 102 4.65 -12.85 50.51
CA ASP A 102 4.90 -13.67 49.30
C ASP A 102 3.74 -14.31 48.50
N ASN A 103 3.97 -14.36 47.18
CA ASN A 103 3.19 -15.04 46.12
C ASN A 103 1.80 -14.46 45.77
N ARG A 104 1.77 -13.65 44.69
CA ARG A 104 1.35 -14.14 43.36
C ARG A 104 1.45 -13.06 42.27
N ASP A 105 1.90 -13.51 41.11
CA ASP A 105 1.99 -12.75 39.86
C ASP A 105 0.61 -12.48 39.20
N ASP A 106 0.66 -11.71 38.12
CA ASP A 106 -0.32 -11.67 37.01
C ASP A 106 -1.78 -11.28 37.32
N ARG A 107 -2.00 -10.01 37.73
CA ARG A 107 -3.28 -9.30 37.50
C ARG A 107 -3.06 -7.81 37.26
N ASN A 108 -3.04 -7.39 35.99
CA ASN A 108 -3.38 -6.00 35.61
C ASN A 108 -4.00 -5.86 34.20
N ASP A 109 -4.62 -6.93 33.69
CA ASP A 109 -5.51 -6.89 32.51
C ASP A 109 -6.98 -6.83 32.94
N ARG A 110 -7.33 -5.77 33.68
CA ARG A 110 -8.71 -5.48 34.08
C ARG A 110 -8.92 -3.97 34.13
N ASP A 111 -9.24 -3.39 32.98
CA ASP A 111 -10.02 -2.15 32.82
C ASP A 111 -10.20 -1.91 31.30
N ASP A 112 -11.04 -2.73 30.65
CA ASP A 112 -11.46 -2.56 29.24
C ASP A 112 -12.69 -3.46 28.87
N GLU A 113 -13.56 -3.80 29.83
CA GLU A 113 -14.76 -4.63 29.59
C GLU A 113 -16.07 -3.82 29.63
N HIS A 114 -16.27 -2.98 28.61
CA HIS A 114 -17.59 -2.43 28.29
C HIS A 114 -18.40 -3.42 27.42
N GLY A 115 -18.86 -4.54 27.99
CA GLY A 115 -19.78 -5.43 27.26
C GLY A 115 -20.07 -6.78 27.91
N ARG A 116 -21.13 -7.45 27.46
CA ARG A 116 -21.40 -8.86 27.79
C ARG A 116 -20.36 -9.75 27.08
N VAL A 117 -19.59 -10.51 27.86
CA VAL A 117 -18.69 -11.56 27.32
C VAL A 117 -19.50 -12.84 27.08
N ARG A 118 -19.36 -13.43 25.88
CA ARG A 118 -20.02 -14.67 25.45
C ARG A 118 -18.96 -15.66 24.97
N GLU A 119 -18.82 -16.79 25.65
CA GLU A 119 -18.01 -17.92 25.15
C GLU A 119 -18.75 -18.59 23.99
N VAL A 120 -18.04 -18.84 22.89
CA VAL A 120 -18.56 -19.46 21.66
C VAL A 120 -17.95 -20.86 21.55
N PRO A 121 -18.75 -21.94 21.66
CA PRO A 121 -18.29 -23.30 21.43
C PRO A 121 -17.65 -23.48 20.04
N CYS A 122 -16.92 -24.58 19.81
CA CYS A 122 -16.31 -24.88 18.52
C CYS A 122 -17.35 -25.40 17.52
N ASP A 123 -18.18 -24.48 17.00
CA ASP A 123 -19.37 -24.75 16.20
C ASP A 123 -19.73 -23.51 15.36
N GLU A 124 -19.99 -23.69 14.06
CA GLU A 124 -20.26 -22.60 13.10
C GLU A 124 -21.61 -21.91 13.34
N GLU A 125 -22.65 -22.66 13.68
CA GLU A 125 -23.98 -22.12 13.98
C GLU A 125 -23.93 -21.28 15.27
N LYS A 126 -23.19 -21.73 16.28
CA LYS A 126 -22.99 -20.98 17.54
C LYS A 126 -22.23 -19.68 17.32
N LEU A 127 -21.29 -19.62 16.38
CA LEU A 127 -20.63 -18.36 16.00
C LEU A 127 -21.60 -17.40 15.31
N ILE A 128 -22.41 -17.89 14.35
CA ILE A 128 -23.42 -17.10 13.65
C ILE A 128 -24.47 -16.54 14.64
N GLU A 129 -25.00 -17.39 15.53
CA GLU A 129 -25.93 -17.00 16.60
C GLU A 129 -25.32 -15.94 17.54
N ALA A 130 -24.04 -16.09 17.91
CA ALA A 130 -23.37 -15.17 18.83
C ALA A 130 -23.20 -13.76 18.21
N VAL A 131 -22.90 -13.68 16.91
CA VAL A 131 -22.79 -12.40 16.18
C VAL A 131 -24.16 -11.76 15.96
N ASP A 132 -25.19 -12.53 15.57
CA ASP A 132 -26.56 -12.02 15.45
C ASP A 132 -27.12 -11.53 16.80
N LEU A 133 -26.87 -12.27 17.88
CA LEU A 133 -27.23 -11.83 19.24
C LEU A 133 -26.51 -10.55 19.61
N ALA A 134 -25.20 -10.45 19.43
CA ALA A 134 -24.43 -9.23 19.73
C ALA A 134 -24.97 -8.01 18.96
N ASN A 135 -25.32 -8.15 17.68
CA ASN A 135 -25.95 -7.09 16.90
C ASN A 135 -27.32 -6.63 17.44
N ARG A 136 -28.05 -7.48 18.17
CA ARG A 136 -29.36 -7.16 18.79
C ARG A 136 -29.25 -6.62 20.21
N ASP A 137 -28.18 -6.98 20.93
CA ASP A 137 -27.96 -6.72 22.37
C ASP A 137 -27.11 -5.47 22.66
N HIS A 138 -26.97 -4.57 21.68
CA HIS A 138 -26.07 -3.40 21.71
C HIS A 138 -24.57 -3.76 21.80
N GLY A 139 -24.17 -4.87 21.15
CA GLY A 139 -22.77 -5.28 21.00
C GLY A 139 -22.29 -6.36 21.98
N GLY A 140 -20.97 -6.36 22.22
CA GLY A 140 -20.30 -7.14 23.25
C GLY A 140 -19.06 -7.90 22.78
N THR A 141 -18.50 -8.72 23.67
CA THR A 141 -17.32 -9.54 23.40
C THR A 141 -17.72 -10.99 23.16
N LEU A 142 -17.28 -11.55 22.04
CA LEU A 142 -17.34 -12.97 21.72
C LEU A 142 -15.95 -13.55 21.97
N LYS A 143 -15.86 -14.68 22.68
CA LYS A 143 -14.62 -15.40 22.92
C LYS A 143 -14.72 -16.78 22.28
N LEU A 144 -13.86 -17.05 21.31
CA LEU A 144 -13.90 -18.29 20.53
C LEU A 144 -13.23 -19.45 21.29
N ALA A 145 -13.62 -20.67 20.96
CA ALA A 145 -12.97 -21.87 21.47
C ALA A 145 -11.49 -21.92 21.00
N GLU A 146 -10.59 -22.16 21.94
CA GLU A 146 -9.14 -22.18 21.73
C GLU A 146 -8.72 -23.16 20.61
N HIS A 147 -7.92 -22.68 19.67
CA HIS A 147 -7.46 -23.43 18.48
C HIS A 147 -8.57 -24.04 17.59
N CYS A 148 -9.82 -23.64 17.76
CA CYS A 148 -10.94 -24.15 16.95
C CYS A 148 -10.85 -23.70 15.49
N THR A 149 -11.41 -24.48 14.57
CA THR A 149 -11.70 -24.03 13.20
C THR A 149 -13.21 -23.93 13.00
N TYR A 150 -13.69 -22.73 12.72
CA TYR A 150 -15.08 -22.42 12.37
C TYR A 150 -15.22 -22.43 10.85
N GLU A 151 -15.96 -23.40 10.31
CA GLU A 151 -16.10 -23.65 8.89
C GLU A 151 -17.43 -23.08 8.37
N LEU A 152 -17.40 -21.87 7.81
CA LEU A 152 -18.61 -21.23 7.31
C LEU A 152 -19.02 -21.88 5.98
N SER A 153 -20.14 -22.60 6.00
CA SER A 153 -20.69 -23.34 4.85
C SER A 153 -21.74 -22.55 4.05
N PHE A 154 -22.39 -21.56 4.68
CA PHE A 154 -23.53 -20.78 4.16
C PHE A 154 -23.20 -19.30 3.90
N SER A 155 -23.89 -18.69 2.91
CA SER A 155 -23.85 -17.25 2.64
C SER A 155 -25.20 -16.57 2.86
N ASP A 156 -25.22 -15.44 3.59
CA ASP A 156 -26.38 -14.54 3.55
C ASP A 156 -26.39 -13.79 2.21
N LYS A 157 -27.28 -14.22 1.31
CA LYS A 157 -27.48 -13.66 -0.03
C LYS A 157 -27.83 -12.16 -0.05
N LYS A 158 -28.21 -11.55 1.08
CA LYS A 158 -28.44 -10.09 1.17
C LYS A 158 -27.18 -9.29 1.49
N SER A 159 -26.24 -9.88 2.22
CA SER A 159 -25.01 -9.19 2.63
C SER A 159 -23.78 -9.58 1.82
N GLY A 160 -23.80 -10.75 1.18
CA GLY A 160 -22.64 -11.35 0.53
C GLY A 160 -21.61 -11.92 1.52
N ALA A 161 -21.97 -12.02 2.81
CA ALA A 161 -21.10 -12.46 3.88
C ALA A 161 -21.54 -13.81 4.49
N GLY A 162 -20.59 -14.54 5.07
CA GLY A 162 -20.85 -15.78 5.82
C GLY A 162 -21.31 -15.53 7.26
N LEU A 163 -20.89 -14.43 7.87
CA LEU A 163 -21.37 -13.99 9.19
C LEU A 163 -22.40 -12.85 9.07
N PRO A 164 -23.30 -12.70 10.07
CA PRO A 164 -24.23 -11.59 10.11
C PRO A 164 -23.52 -10.23 10.08
N VAL A 165 -24.06 -9.28 9.32
CA VAL A 165 -23.51 -7.93 9.15
C VAL A 165 -23.29 -7.25 10.50
N ILE A 166 -22.09 -6.71 10.71
CA ILE A 166 -21.71 -5.99 11.93
C ILE A 166 -22.33 -4.59 11.91
N ARG A 167 -23.18 -4.30 12.89
CA ARG A 167 -23.97 -3.06 13.04
C ARG A 167 -23.83 -2.41 14.42
N GLN A 168 -23.04 -3.00 15.30
CA GLN A 168 -22.78 -2.59 16.68
C GLN A 168 -21.29 -2.82 16.96
N GLU A 169 -20.83 -2.40 18.14
CA GLU A 169 -19.48 -2.71 18.64
C GLU A 169 -19.36 -4.19 19.03
N ILE A 170 -18.59 -4.95 18.25
CA ILE A 170 -18.39 -6.40 18.44
C ILE A 170 -16.89 -6.68 18.50
N THR A 171 -16.43 -7.14 19.66
CA THR A 171 -15.07 -7.68 19.83
C THR A 171 -15.09 -9.21 19.70
N ILE A 172 -14.24 -9.79 18.86
CA ILE A 172 -14.01 -11.24 18.76
C ILE A 172 -12.59 -11.54 19.25
N LYS A 173 -12.50 -12.17 20.43
CA LYS A 173 -11.26 -12.72 21.01
C LYS A 173 -11.10 -14.16 20.52
N GLY A 174 -10.08 -14.40 19.72
CA GLY A 174 -9.93 -15.60 18.90
C GLY A 174 -9.31 -16.81 19.60
N ASN A 175 -8.42 -16.61 20.57
CA ASN A 175 -7.65 -17.70 21.21
C ASN A 175 -7.00 -18.64 20.17
N ASP A 176 -6.32 -18.06 19.17
CA ASP A 176 -5.69 -18.75 18.04
C ASP A 176 -6.65 -19.60 17.18
N ALA A 177 -7.96 -19.32 17.24
CA ALA A 177 -8.94 -19.94 16.36
C ALA A 177 -8.80 -19.49 14.90
N THR A 178 -9.40 -20.26 14.00
CA THR A 178 -9.53 -19.98 12.57
C THR A 178 -10.99 -19.81 12.21
N ILE A 179 -11.34 -18.74 11.51
CA ILE A 179 -12.62 -18.60 10.80
C ILE A 179 -12.31 -18.75 9.30
N LYS A 180 -12.91 -19.75 8.65
CA LYS A 180 -12.71 -20.02 7.23
C LYS A 180 -14.03 -20.17 6.49
N ARG A 181 -14.01 -19.90 5.18
CA ARG A 181 -15.07 -20.36 4.28
C ARG A 181 -14.82 -21.82 3.90
N ASP A 182 -15.85 -22.66 4.00
CA ASP A 182 -15.86 -24.04 3.52
C ASP A 182 -17.10 -24.29 2.65
N SER A 183 -17.07 -23.73 1.44
CA SER A 183 -18.22 -23.77 0.54
C SER A 183 -17.77 -23.67 -0.93
N GLU A 184 -18.59 -24.19 -1.84
CA GLU A 184 -18.47 -23.88 -3.27
C GLU A 184 -19.02 -22.47 -3.58
N ASP A 185 -19.97 -21.98 -2.78
CA ASP A 185 -20.51 -20.64 -2.90
C ASP A 185 -19.44 -19.59 -2.51
N ALA A 186 -19.40 -18.49 -3.27
CA ALA A 186 -18.53 -17.37 -3.00
C ALA A 186 -19.19 -16.39 -2.01
N PHE A 187 -18.50 -16.09 -0.92
CA PHE A 187 -18.86 -15.04 0.03
C PHE A 187 -17.64 -14.54 0.80
N ARG A 188 -17.69 -13.28 1.26
CA ARG A 188 -16.72 -12.73 2.22
C ARG A 188 -17.01 -13.21 3.64
N ILE A 189 -16.06 -13.11 4.55
CA ILE A 189 -16.28 -13.55 5.94
C ILE A 189 -17.07 -12.49 6.72
N PHE A 190 -16.60 -11.24 6.69
CA PHE A 190 -17.15 -10.12 7.45
C PHE A 190 -17.61 -8.97 6.54
N ARG A 191 -18.69 -8.29 6.95
CA ARG A 191 -19.14 -7.01 6.40
C ARG A 191 -19.50 -6.08 7.55
N VAL A 192 -18.86 -4.92 7.59
CA VAL A 192 -19.09 -3.86 8.58
C VAL A 192 -19.74 -2.68 7.87
N VAL A 193 -20.91 -2.27 8.33
CA VAL A 193 -21.67 -1.14 7.76
C VAL A 193 -21.52 0.12 8.62
N ASP A 194 -22.12 1.22 8.17
CA ASP A 194 -22.25 2.46 8.95
C ASP A 194 -22.71 2.21 10.40
N GLY A 195 -21.96 2.72 11.37
CA GLY A 195 -22.18 2.53 12.80
C GLY A 195 -21.79 1.16 13.38
N GLY A 196 -21.26 0.24 12.56
CA GLY A 196 -20.65 -1.01 13.02
C GLY A 196 -19.18 -0.83 13.37
N ASP A 197 -18.74 -1.45 14.47
CA ASP A 197 -17.33 -1.49 14.88
C ASP A 197 -16.91 -2.94 15.15
N LEU A 198 -15.94 -3.44 14.38
CA LEU A 198 -15.45 -4.82 14.49
C LEU A 198 -14.03 -4.85 15.02
N THR A 199 -13.84 -5.34 16.25
CA THR A 199 -12.51 -5.66 16.78
C THR A 199 -12.22 -7.14 16.66
N LEU A 200 -11.15 -7.53 15.95
CA LEU A 200 -10.66 -8.91 15.86
C LEU A 200 -9.31 -9.03 16.58
N LYS A 201 -9.18 -10.00 17.49
CA LYS A 201 -7.96 -10.23 18.29
C LYS A 201 -7.56 -11.71 18.29
N ASP A 202 -6.30 -12.01 17.96
CA ASP A 202 -5.70 -13.36 18.10
C ASP A 202 -6.45 -14.48 17.32
N LEU A 203 -6.70 -14.29 16.01
CA LEU A 203 -7.28 -15.30 15.12
C LEU A 203 -6.77 -15.28 13.67
N THR A 204 -7.03 -16.35 12.94
CA THR A 204 -6.86 -16.41 11.48
C THR A 204 -8.22 -16.27 10.76
N VAL A 205 -8.29 -15.43 9.72
CA VAL A 205 -9.43 -15.36 8.78
C VAL A 205 -8.95 -15.73 7.38
N LYS A 206 -9.57 -16.74 6.78
CA LYS A 206 -9.01 -17.34 5.55
C LYS A 206 -10.01 -17.93 4.57
N ASP A 207 -9.55 -18.08 3.33
CA ASP A 207 -10.23 -18.73 2.21
C ASP A 207 -11.57 -18.06 1.80
N GLY A 208 -11.85 -16.84 2.32
CA GLY A 208 -13.00 -16.01 1.95
C GLY A 208 -12.92 -15.55 0.49
N ASN A 209 -14.07 -15.42 -0.17
CA ASN A 209 -14.14 -15.20 -1.62
C ASN A 209 -15.27 -14.24 -2.00
N ALA A 210 -14.97 -12.96 -2.21
CA ALA A 210 -15.93 -12.01 -2.75
C ALA A 210 -15.98 -12.12 -4.28
N ALA A 211 -17.03 -12.75 -4.81
CA ALA A 211 -17.29 -12.83 -6.25
C ALA A 211 -18.57 -12.04 -6.61
N GLU A 212 -18.69 -11.63 -7.87
CA GLU A 212 -19.92 -11.02 -8.37
C GLU A 212 -21.08 -12.04 -8.33
N PHE A 213 -22.23 -11.65 -7.77
CA PHE A 213 -23.37 -12.55 -7.53
C PHE A 213 -23.96 -13.12 -8.84
N LYS A 214 -23.53 -14.33 -9.21
CA LYS A 214 -23.97 -15.04 -10.43
C LYS A 214 -25.25 -15.85 -10.21
N TYR A 215 -26.42 -15.25 -10.43
CA TYR A 215 -27.65 -16.00 -10.73
C TYR A 215 -28.38 -15.42 -11.94
N GLY A 216 -28.31 -16.12 -13.08
CA GLY A 216 -29.01 -15.68 -14.30
C GLY A 216 -28.67 -16.38 -15.63
N GLY A 217 -27.93 -17.50 -15.67
CA GLY A 217 -27.62 -18.18 -16.94
C GLY A 217 -27.04 -19.58 -16.78
N ALA A 218 -27.46 -20.51 -17.65
CA ALA A 218 -27.04 -21.92 -17.63
C ALA A 218 -25.63 -22.13 -18.25
N PRO A 219 -24.90 -23.20 -17.87
CA PRO A 219 -23.52 -23.40 -18.31
C PRO A 219 -23.42 -23.89 -19.76
N MET A 220 -22.39 -23.43 -20.48
CA MET A 220 -22.01 -23.95 -21.79
C MET A 220 -20.54 -24.43 -21.77
N ALA A 221 -20.28 -25.53 -22.47
CA ALA A 221 -19.03 -26.29 -22.37
C ALA A 221 -17.84 -25.63 -23.07
N ALA A 222 -16.63 -25.87 -22.54
CA ALA A 222 -15.38 -25.35 -23.09
C ALA A 222 -14.94 -26.08 -24.37
N ALA A 223 -14.45 -25.33 -25.35
CA ALA A 223 -13.66 -25.84 -26.48
C ALA A 223 -12.15 -25.70 -26.18
N PRO A 224 -11.28 -26.58 -26.71
CA PRO A 224 -9.89 -26.68 -26.25
C PRO A 224 -8.93 -25.74 -26.99
N GLY A 225 -7.99 -25.13 -26.26
CA GLY A 225 -6.74 -24.60 -26.83
C GLY A 225 -6.75 -23.15 -27.29
N GLY A 226 -7.17 -22.22 -26.43
CA GLY A 226 -7.00 -20.77 -26.60
C GLY A 226 -7.49 -20.03 -25.37
N ALA A 227 -6.83 -18.94 -24.97
CA ALA A 227 -7.26 -18.14 -23.82
C ALA A 227 -8.66 -17.54 -24.10
N PRO A 228 -9.66 -17.70 -23.21
CA PRO A 228 -11.01 -17.27 -23.49
C PRO A 228 -11.15 -15.76 -23.35
N ALA A 229 -11.41 -15.06 -24.45
CA ALA A 229 -11.97 -13.72 -24.40
C ALA A 229 -13.43 -13.79 -23.91
N ILE A 230 -13.74 -13.08 -22.83
CA ILE A 230 -15.08 -13.07 -22.22
C ILE A 230 -15.86 -11.85 -22.74
N PRO A 231 -17.07 -12.03 -23.32
CA PRO A 231 -17.93 -10.91 -23.70
C PRO A 231 -18.65 -10.32 -22.48
N THR A 232 -18.75 -8.99 -22.42
CA THR A 232 -19.33 -8.24 -21.29
C THR A 232 -20.87 -8.19 -21.29
N PRO A 233 -21.55 -8.61 -20.21
CA PRO A 233 -22.96 -8.30 -19.92
C PRO A 233 -23.10 -7.18 -18.85
N PRO A 234 -24.31 -6.66 -18.57
CA PRO A 234 -24.49 -5.39 -17.87
C PRO A 234 -24.55 -5.46 -16.32
N LYS A 235 -24.10 -4.35 -15.71
CA LYS A 235 -24.07 -3.95 -14.29
C LYS A 235 -24.92 -4.75 -13.29
N GLY A 236 -24.23 -5.47 -12.39
CA GLY A 236 -24.59 -5.51 -10.96
C GLY A 236 -24.11 -4.25 -10.22
N GLU A 237 -24.50 -4.07 -8.96
CA GLU A 237 -24.11 -2.90 -8.15
C GLU A 237 -22.61 -3.00 -7.78
N LYS A 238 -21.82 -1.99 -8.18
CA LYS A 238 -20.36 -1.98 -7.97
C LYS A 238 -20.01 -1.85 -6.47
N GLY A 239 -19.87 -3.00 -5.83
CA GLY A 239 -19.44 -3.17 -4.43
C GLY A 239 -19.53 -4.62 -3.96
N ASP A 240 -20.37 -5.43 -4.61
CA ASP A 240 -20.64 -6.82 -4.20
C ASP A 240 -19.43 -7.77 -4.26
N ALA A 241 -18.38 -7.45 -5.02
CA ALA A 241 -17.21 -8.30 -5.22
C ALA A 241 -15.94 -7.84 -4.47
N ASP A 242 -16.02 -6.81 -3.61
CA ASP A 242 -14.87 -6.25 -2.90
C ASP A 242 -14.70 -6.90 -1.50
N GLY A 243 -13.46 -6.97 -0.99
CA GLY A 243 -13.16 -7.41 0.38
C GLY A 243 -13.37 -8.90 0.63
N GLY A 244 -12.41 -9.74 0.21
CA GLY A 244 -12.56 -11.21 0.28
C GLY A 244 -12.64 -11.78 1.71
N ALA A 245 -11.94 -11.18 2.68
CA ALA A 245 -12.15 -11.46 4.11
C ALA A 245 -13.11 -10.45 4.74
N ILE A 246 -12.83 -9.16 4.57
CA ILE A 246 -13.50 -8.07 5.28
C ILE A 246 -13.83 -6.93 4.30
N LEU A 247 -15.11 -6.55 4.25
CA LEU A 247 -15.56 -5.30 3.66
C LEU A 247 -15.94 -4.33 4.78
N VAL A 248 -15.29 -3.16 4.84
CA VAL A 248 -15.64 -2.06 5.75
C VAL A 248 -16.21 -0.91 4.93
N GLU A 249 -17.49 -0.61 5.12
CA GLU A 249 -18.19 0.45 4.39
C GLU A 249 -17.93 1.84 5.00
N ARG A 250 -18.36 2.90 4.30
CA ARG A 250 -18.34 4.27 4.82
C ARG A 250 -19.12 4.32 6.15
N GLY A 251 -18.48 4.85 7.20
CA GLY A 251 -19.05 4.94 8.55
C GLY A 251 -18.83 3.69 9.43
N GLY A 252 -18.29 2.60 8.89
CA GLY A 252 -17.86 1.43 9.67
C GLY A 252 -16.39 1.50 10.08
N SER A 253 -16.04 0.82 11.17
CA SER A 253 -14.67 0.64 11.67
C SER A 253 -14.28 -0.84 11.83
N ALA A 254 -13.02 -1.16 11.58
CA ALA A 254 -12.44 -2.44 11.98
C ALA A 254 -11.05 -2.28 12.59
N HIS A 255 -10.82 -2.98 13.70
CA HIS A 255 -9.57 -2.99 14.46
C HIS A 255 -9.02 -4.42 14.50
N LEU A 256 -7.92 -4.66 13.81
CA LEU A 256 -7.28 -5.98 13.71
C LEU A 256 -6.00 -5.99 14.54
N LYS A 257 -5.93 -6.82 15.59
CA LYS A 257 -4.72 -7.00 16.40
C LYS A 257 -4.32 -8.48 16.46
N LYS A 258 -3.08 -8.80 16.09
CA LYS A 258 -2.59 -10.19 16.01
C LYS A 258 -3.48 -11.11 15.16
N VAL A 259 -3.96 -10.58 14.04
CA VAL A 259 -4.82 -11.31 13.09
C VAL A 259 -4.00 -11.77 11.89
N THR A 260 -4.28 -12.97 11.38
CA THR A 260 -3.74 -13.44 10.09
C THR A 260 -4.85 -13.50 9.04
N LEU A 261 -4.79 -12.65 8.01
CA LEU A 261 -5.68 -12.68 6.85
C LEU A 261 -4.97 -13.38 5.68
N THR A 262 -5.40 -14.59 5.30
CA THR A 262 -4.69 -15.39 4.28
C THR A 262 -5.56 -16.16 3.28
N ARG A 263 -5.10 -16.25 2.03
CA ARG A 263 -5.78 -16.91 0.88
C ARG A 263 -7.20 -16.40 0.62
N ASN A 264 -7.45 -15.13 0.91
CA ASN A 264 -8.72 -14.49 0.59
C ASN A 264 -8.69 -13.95 -0.84
N ASN A 265 -9.84 -14.00 -1.53
CA ASN A 265 -9.99 -13.67 -2.94
C ASN A 265 -11.09 -12.63 -3.16
N ALA A 266 -10.87 -11.70 -4.08
CA ALA A 266 -11.86 -10.73 -4.56
C ALA A 266 -11.87 -10.67 -6.09
N GLU A 267 -13.04 -10.83 -6.74
CA GLU A 267 -13.25 -10.44 -8.16
C GLU A 267 -13.27 -8.90 -8.31
N GLY A 268 -13.40 -8.18 -7.20
CA GLY A 268 -13.27 -6.74 -7.09
C GLY A 268 -11.91 -6.27 -6.59
N ASN A 269 -11.93 -5.28 -5.70
CA ASN A 269 -10.78 -4.74 -5.00
C ASN A 269 -10.62 -5.38 -3.60
N GLY A 270 -9.40 -5.36 -3.04
CA GLY A 270 -9.17 -5.73 -1.64
C GLY A 270 -9.27 -7.25 -1.40
N GLY A 271 -8.24 -8.01 -1.77
CA GLY A 271 -8.27 -9.48 -1.69
C GLY A 271 -8.53 -9.99 -0.27
N ALA A 272 -7.91 -9.36 0.74
CA ALA A 272 -8.31 -9.52 2.14
C ALA A 272 -9.28 -8.42 2.58
N ILE A 273 -8.87 -7.15 2.49
CA ILE A 273 -9.60 -6.01 3.06
C ILE A 273 -9.96 -5.03 1.94
N ALA A 274 -11.24 -4.66 1.86
CA ALA A 274 -11.67 -3.46 1.16
C ALA A 274 -12.19 -2.43 2.17
N ASN A 275 -11.52 -1.27 2.24
CA ASN A 275 -11.77 -0.22 3.22
C ASN A 275 -12.33 1.06 2.57
N PHE A 276 -13.60 1.31 2.84
CA PHE A 276 -14.30 2.57 2.54
C PHE A 276 -14.59 3.39 3.82
N GLY A 277 -14.33 2.82 5.00
CA GLY A 277 -14.50 3.44 6.32
C GLY A 277 -13.17 3.67 7.01
N ARG A 278 -12.98 3.05 8.19
CA ARG A 278 -11.69 3.06 8.91
C ARG A 278 -11.22 1.64 9.21
N VAL A 279 -9.93 1.37 8.96
CA VAL A 279 -9.27 0.12 9.32
C VAL A 279 -7.95 0.42 10.03
N ASP A 280 -7.76 -0.14 11.22
CA ASP A 280 -6.49 -0.15 11.93
C ASP A 280 -5.96 -1.60 12.00
N VAL A 281 -4.73 -1.83 11.53
CA VAL A 281 -4.07 -3.14 11.47
C VAL A 281 -2.81 -3.12 12.33
N GLU A 282 -2.73 -3.97 13.35
CA GLU A 282 -1.67 -3.96 14.37
C GLU A 282 -1.15 -5.38 14.66
N GLU A 283 0.17 -5.56 14.75
CA GLU A 283 0.81 -6.86 15.06
C GLU A 283 0.32 -8.03 14.16
N SER A 284 -0.14 -7.73 12.93
CA SER A 284 -0.96 -8.62 12.11
C SER A 284 -0.29 -9.00 10.79
N LYS A 285 -0.86 -9.99 10.11
CA LYS A 285 -0.42 -10.46 8.78
C LYS A 285 -1.54 -10.38 7.76
N VAL A 286 -1.22 -9.86 6.58
CA VAL A 286 -2.07 -9.92 5.38
C VAL A 286 -1.25 -10.60 4.30
N GLU A 287 -1.43 -11.91 4.13
CA GLU A 287 -0.53 -12.74 3.32
C GLU A 287 -1.23 -13.71 2.36
N ASP A 288 -0.67 -13.88 1.15
CA ASP A 288 -1.19 -14.77 0.10
C ASP A 288 -2.63 -14.46 -0.39
N ASN A 289 -3.06 -13.19 -0.38
CA ASN A 289 -4.40 -12.78 -0.83
C ASN A 289 -4.39 -12.31 -2.30
N HIS A 290 -5.56 -12.36 -2.96
CA HIS A 290 -5.72 -12.03 -4.37
C HIS A 290 -6.89 -11.08 -4.65
N ALA A 291 -6.66 -10.05 -5.45
CA ALA A 291 -7.69 -9.21 -6.04
C ALA A 291 -7.57 -9.18 -7.57
N GLN A 292 -8.67 -9.35 -8.29
CA GLN A 292 -8.68 -9.20 -9.76
C GLN A 292 -8.49 -7.73 -10.18
N LYS A 293 -8.84 -6.77 -9.33
CA LYS A 293 -8.61 -5.33 -9.55
C LYS A 293 -7.44 -4.83 -8.70
N ASN A 294 -7.67 -3.91 -7.78
CA ASN A 294 -6.62 -3.24 -7.02
C ASN A 294 -6.56 -3.72 -5.56
N GLY A 295 -5.39 -3.62 -4.93
CA GLY A 295 -5.21 -3.96 -3.52
C GLY A 295 -5.28 -5.46 -3.29
N GLY A 296 -4.25 -6.20 -3.72
CA GLY A 296 -4.21 -7.66 -3.59
C GLY A 296 -4.34 -8.11 -2.13
N GLY A 297 -3.70 -7.38 -1.20
CA GLY A 297 -3.98 -7.48 0.23
C GLY A 297 -5.09 -6.52 0.65
N ILE A 298 -4.82 -5.22 0.56
CA ILE A 298 -5.67 -4.14 1.07
C ILE A 298 -6.00 -3.12 -0.04
N PHE A 299 -7.28 -2.84 -0.22
CA PHE A 299 -7.76 -1.68 -0.96
C PHE A 299 -8.28 -0.61 0.01
N ASN A 300 -7.90 0.65 -0.20
CA ASN A 300 -8.26 1.76 0.67
C ASN A 300 -8.76 2.97 -0.14
N VAL A 301 -9.94 3.46 0.21
CA VAL A 301 -10.40 4.83 -0.10
C VAL A 301 -10.84 5.60 1.16
N GLY A 302 -10.77 4.95 2.33
CA GLY A 302 -11.02 5.54 3.65
C GLY A 302 -9.74 5.85 4.42
N VAL A 303 -9.74 5.59 5.73
CA VAL A 303 -8.59 5.77 6.62
C VAL A 303 -7.98 4.39 6.93
N LEU A 304 -6.70 4.20 6.62
CA LEU A 304 -5.95 2.98 6.90
C LEU A 304 -4.72 3.27 7.77
N THR A 305 -4.62 2.61 8.92
CA THR A 305 -3.40 2.58 9.74
C THR A 305 -2.82 1.17 9.75
N VAL A 306 -1.52 1.01 9.53
CA VAL A 306 -0.81 -0.28 9.64
C VAL A 306 0.41 -0.15 10.55
N LYS A 307 0.49 -0.96 11.60
CA LYS A 307 1.52 -0.91 12.64
C LYS A 307 2.10 -2.29 12.92
N GLU A 308 3.43 -2.40 12.97
CA GLU A 308 4.15 -3.58 13.47
C GLU A 308 3.69 -4.89 12.78
N SER A 309 3.36 -4.80 11.49
CA SER A 309 2.64 -5.84 10.74
C SER A 309 3.43 -6.33 9.51
N ARG A 310 2.90 -7.36 8.83
CA ARG A 310 3.42 -7.90 7.56
C ARG A 310 2.35 -7.94 6.47
N ILE A 311 2.67 -7.42 5.30
CA ILE A 311 1.83 -7.48 4.09
C ILE A 311 2.67 -8.17 3.01
N ALA A 312 2.42 -9.45 2.74
CA ALA A 312 3.32 -10.25 1.92
C ALA A 312 2.65 -11.19 0.90
N ASN A 313 3.33 -11.48 -0.21
CA ASN A 313 2.87 -12.41 -1.26
C ASN A 313 1.48 -12.10 -1.86
N ASN A 314 0.94 -10.91 -1.65
CA ASN A 314 -0.38 -10.57 -2.15
C ASN A 314 -0.31 -10.19 -3.64
N THR A 315 -1.40 -10.44 -4.36
CA THR A 315 -1.42 -10.30 -5.83
C THR A 315 -2.63 -9.51 -6.31
N ALA A 316 -2.38 -8.47 -7.10
CA ALA A 316 -3.41 -7.64 -7.74
C ALA A 316 -3.37 -7.83 -9.27
N GLY A 317 -4.52 -8.05 -9.89
CA GLY A 317 -4.65 -8.07 -11.36
C GLY A 317 -4.38 -6.70 -11.99
N LYS A 318 -4.57 -5.62 -11.22
CA LYS A 318 -4.21 -4.25 -11.57
C LYS A 318 -3.16 -3.68 -10.61
N ASN A 319 -3.52 -2.68 -9.80
CA ASN A 319 -2.56 -1.87 -9.05
C ASN A 319 -2.51 -2.24 -7.56
N GLY A 320 -1.37 -2.01 -6.91
CA GLY A 320 -1.23 -2.22 -5.47
C GLY A 320 -1.27 -3.69 -5.09
N GLY A 321 -0.21 -4.44 -5.37
CA GLY A 321 -0.13 -5.86 -5.02
C GLY A 321 -0.35 -6.08 -3.52
N GLY A 322 0.36 -5.31 -2.69
CA GLY A 322 0.11 -5.24 -1.24
C GLY A 322 -1.05 -4.31 -0.90
N ILE A 323 -0.87 -3.01 -1.14
CA ILE A 323 -1.84 -1.95 -0.83
C ILE A 323 -2.16 -1.11 -2.07
N ALA A 324 -3.44 -0.83 -2.33
CA ALA A 324 -3.87 0.22 -3.24
C ALA A 324 -4.65 1.31 -2.49
N ASN A 325 -4.24 2.57 -2.63
CA ASN A 325 -4.89 3.75 -2.08
C ASN A 325 -5.52 4.60 -3.20
N GLY A 326 -6.84 4.63 -3.27
CA GLY A 326 -7.57 5.21 -4.40
C GLY A 326 -7.66 4.29 -5.62
N GLU A 327 -8.47 4.71 -6.59
CA GLU A 327 -8.57 4.06 -7.89
C GLU A 327 -7.71 4.78 -8.94
N ASP A 328 -7.28 4.04 -9.96
CA ASP A 328 -6.64 4.66 -11.12
C ASP A 328 -7.71 5.37 -11.98
N LYS A 329 -7.47 6.65 -12.31
CA LYS A 329 -8.26 7.45 -13.26
C LYS A 329 -7.98 6.99 -14.70
N GLY A 330 -8.26 5.72 -15.01
CA GLY A 330 -7.97 5.10 -16.29
C GLY A 330 -8.63 5.81 -17.47
N LYS A 331 -7.93 5.84 -18.62
CA LYS A 331 -8.43 6.45 -19.87
C LYS A 331 -9.49 5.58 -20.57
N GLY A 332 -10.72 5.54 -20.03
CA GLY A 332 -11.84 4.81 -20.64
C GLY A 332 -13.19 5.39 -20.22
N LYS A 333 -14.23 5.25 -21.05
CA LYS A 333 -15.57 5.84 -20.81
C LYS A 333 -16.35 5.21 -19.64
N ASP A 334 -15.76 4.27 -18.92
CA ASP A 334 -16.40 3.53 -17.82
C ASP A 334 -16.43 4.32 -16.49
N TRP A 335 -15.85 5.53 -16.45
CA TRP A 335 -15.74 6.36 -15.24
C TRP A 335 -17.01 7.14 -14.87
N GLU A 336 -18.00 7.26 -15.76
CA GLU A 336 -19.25 8.02 -15.48
C GLU A 336 -20.19 7.36 -14.46
N THR A 337 -19.80 6.21 -13.89
CA THR A 337 -20.54 5.58 -12.78
C THR A 337 -19.59 4.87 -11.80
N SER A 338 -18.96 5.67 -10.93
CA SER A 338 -19.00 5.35 -9.49
C SER A 338 -20.44 5.62 -9.04
N SER A 339 -21.10 4.60 -8.49
CA SER A 339 -22.54 4.62 -8.18
C SER A 339 -22.83 4.50 -6.69
N TYR A 340 -21.91 5.00 -5.85
CA TYR A 340 -22.27 5.33 -4.48
C TYR A 340 -23.10 6.62 -4.51
N PRO A 341 -24.32 6.67 -3.96
CA PRO A 341 -25.08 7.92 -3.88
C PRO A 341 -24.27 8.96 -3.08
N GLY A 342 -23.77 9.99 -3.79
CA GLY A 342 -22.81 10.98 -3.27
C GLY A 342 -21.45 11.02 -3.98
N SER A 343 -21.11 10.06 -4.85
CA SER A 343 -19.87 10.07 -5.66
C SER A 343 -19.96 10.96 -6.92
N GLU A 344 -20.59 12.14 -6.83
CA GLU A 344 -20.51 13.15 -7.88
C GLU A 344 -19.11 13.80 -7.89
N GLY A 345 -18.17 13.10 -8.53
CA GLY A 345 -16.98 13.70 -9.15
C GLY A 345 -15.63 13.54 -8.46
N ARG A 346 -15.52 12.99 -7.23
CA ARG A 346 -14.23 12.87 -6.52
C ARG A 346 -14.13 11.68 -5.54
N ASP A 347 -14.07 10.44 -6.02
CA ASP A 347 -13.48 9.35 -5.22
C ASP A 347 -11.94 9.51 -5.24
N LYS A 348 -11.43 10.39 -4.37
CA LYS A 348 -10.00 10.58 -4.11
C LYS A 348 -9.47 9.38 -3.32
N ALA A 349 -8.18 9.07 -3.48
CA ALA A 349 -7.50 8.19 -2.55
C ALA A 349 -7.62 8.68 -1.10
N GLY A 350 -7.65 7.72 -0.17
CA GLY A 350 -7.74 7.97 1.25
C GLY A 350 -6.39 8.35 1.88
N SER A 351 -6.33 8.22 3.21
CA SER A 351 -5.10 8.40 3.98
C SER A 351 -4.54 7.05 4.43
N VAL A 352 -3.25 6.84 4.22
CA VAL A 352 -2.53 5.63 4.64
C VAL A 352 -1.36 6.01 5.53
N GLU A 353 -1.31 5.48 6.76
CA GLU A 353 -0.17 5.58 7.66
C GLU A 353 0.40 4.20 7.99
N ILE A 354 1.71 4.01 7.77
CA ILE A 354 2.41 2.74 7.94
C ILE A 354 3.62 2.92 8.85
N PHE A 355 3.73 2.10 9.88
CA PHE A 355 4.77 2.18 10.90
C PHE A 355 5.35 0.80 11.21
N LYS A 356 6.69 0.67 11.24
CA LYS A 356 7.41 -0.58 11.57
C LYS A 356 6.88 -1.84 10.86
N THR A 357 6.49 -1.71 9.60
CA THR A 357 5.78 -2.76 8.85
C THR A 357 6.64 -3.27 7.71
N SER A 358 6.48 -4.55 7.35
CA SER A 358 7.13 -5.16 6.18
C SER A 358 6.13 -5.33 5.04
N ILE A 359 6.43 -4.76 3.87
CA ILE A 359 5.66 -4.90 2.63
C ILE A 359 6.54 -5.68 1.64
N GLU A 360 6.31 -6.98 1.53
CA GLU A 360 7.26 -7.91 0.92
C GLU A 360 6.68 -8.79 -0.19
N ASP A 361 7.42 -8.96 -1.28
CA ASP A 361 7.15 -9.97 -2.32
C ASP A 361 5.72 -9.91 -2.94
N ASN A 362 5.06 -8.75 -2.86
CA ASN A 362 3.74 -8.53 -3.45
C ASN A 362 3.84 -8.24 -4.96
N ARG A 363 2.80 -8.54 -5.73
CA ARG A 363 2.78 -8.38 -7.19
C ARG A 363 1.56 -7.62 -7.72
N ALA A 364 1.81 -6.64 -8.58
CA ALA A 364 0.80 -5.91 -9.35
C ALA A 364 0.86 -6.28 -10.84
N GLY A 365 -0.30 -6.47 -11.47
CA GLY A 365 -0.45 -6.64 -12.93
C GLY A 365 -0.34 -5.32 -13.72
N GLU A 366 -0.48 -4.19 -13.03
CA GLU A 366 -0.22 -2.83 -13.52
C GLU A 366 0.86 -2.19 -12.61
N ASN A 367 0.52 -1.21 -11.78
CA ASN A 367 1.49 -0.38 -11.04
C ASN A 367 1.50 -0.64 -9.52
N GLY A 368 2.60 -0.29 -8.85
CA GLY A 368 2.68 -0.33 -7.39
C GLY A 368 2.69 -1.76 -6.85
N GLY A 369 3.79 -2.49 -7.06
CA GLY A 369 3.89 -3.89 -6.61
C GLY A 369 3.65 -4.03 -5.11
N GLY A 370 4.32 -3.20 -4.31
CA GLY A 370 4.06 -3.07 -2.87
C GLY A 370 2.88 -2.14 -2.57
N VAL A 371 3.01 -0.87 -2.96
CA VAL A 371 2.04 0.20 -2.69
C VAL A 371 1.71 0.97 -3.96
N PHE A 372 0.42 1.15 -4.25
CA PHE A 372 -0.10 2.09 -5.24
C PHE A 372 -0.88 3.22 -4.54
N SER A 373 -0.74 4.45 -4.99
CA SER A 373 -1.57 5.59 -4.57
C SER A 373 -1.90 6.52 -5.74
N SER A 374 -3.15 6.97 -5.82
CA SER A 374 -3.69 7.84 -6.88
C SER A 374 -4.54 8.97 -6.27
N GLY A 375 -3.85 10.01 -5.80
CA GLY A 375 -4.36 11.05 -4.92
C GLY A 375 -3.92 10.86 -3.47
N GLY A 376 -4.50 11.64 -2.56
CA GLY A 376 -4.47 11.38 -1.12
C GLY A 376 -3.09 11.55 -0.46
N PHE A 377 -2.92 10.88 0.68
CA PHE A 377 -1.72 10.96 1.52
C PHE A 377 -1.23 9.56 1.91
N VAL A 378 0.08 9.34 1.78
CA VAL A 378 0.73 8.09 2.19
C VAL A 378 1.97 8.43 3.01
N LYS A 379 1.98 8.02 4.27
CA LYS A 379 3.14 8.14 5.16
C LYS A 379 3.64 6.77 5.58
N ILE A 380 4.94 6.54 5.44
CA ILE A 380 5.60 5.28 5.79
C ILE A 380 6.84 5.57 6.63
N VAL A 381 6.92 4.98 7.82
CA VAL A 381 7.96 5.26 8.83
C VAL A 381 8.56 3.97 9.37
N LEU A 382 9.89 3.92 9.52
CA LEU A 382 10.62 2.79 10.15
C LEU A 382 10.32 1.41 9.52
N SER A 383 10.00 1.37 8.22
CA SER A 383 9.40 0.20 7.55
C SER A 383 10.24 -0.30 6.38
N GLU A 384 9.95 -1.52 5.91
CA GLU A 384 10.62 -2.13 4.75
C GLU A 384 9.63 -2.38 3.60
N ILE A 385 10.06 -2.09 2.37
CA ILE A 385 9.32 -2.32 1.12
C ILE A 385 10.27 -3.07 0.18
N LYS A 386 10.09 -4.39 0.05
CA LYS A 386 11.13 -5.26 -0.49
C LYS A 386 10.63 -6.38 -1.39
N GLY A 387 11.34 -6.66 -2.48
CA GLY A 387 11.04 -7.79 -3.37
C GLY A 387 9.73 -7.68 -4.16
N ASN A 388 9.03 -6.55 -4.06
CA ASN A 388 7.74 -6.37 -4.72
C ASN A 388 7.93 -6.15 -6.24
N SER A 389 6.94 -6.54 -7.03
CA SER A 389 7.01 -6.51 -8.50
C SER A 389 5.77 -5.90 -9.17
N ALA A 390 5.98 -5.12 -10.24
CA ALA A 390 4.94 -4.50 -11.05
C ALA A 390 5.19 -4.76 -12.54
N CYS A 391 4.17 -5.20 -13.28
CA CYS A 391 4.28 -5.39 -14.74
C CYS A 391 4.24 -4.06 -15.53
N ASP A 392 3.87 -2.95 -14.89
CA ASP A 392 4.08 -1.60 -15.39
C ASP A 392 5.17 -0.89 -14.57
N SER A 393 4.81 0.04 -13.68
CA SER A 393 5.75 0.95 -13.02
C SER A 393 5.56 0.99 -11.50
N GLY A 394 6.61 1.38 -10.76
CA GLY A 394 6.58 1.46 -9.30
C GLY A 394 6.62 0.08 -8.65
N GLY A 395 7.74 -0.63 -8.78
CA GLY A 395 7.87 -2.00 -8.22
C GLY A 395 7.62 -2.02 -6.71
N GLY A 396 8.25 -1.09 -5.98
CA GLY A 396 7.96 -0.87 -4.56
C GLY A 396 6.74 0.03 -4.36
N ILE A 397 6.84 1.29 -4.80
CA ILE A 397 5.80 2.32 -4.66
C ILE A 397 5.48 2.95 -6.02
N TYR A 398 4.20 3.11 -6.32
CA TYR A 398 3.72 4.02 -7.37
C TYR A 398 2.84 5.10 -6.75
N ALA A 399 3.26 6.36 -6.83
CA ALA A 399 2.55 7.52 -6.29
C ALA A 399 2.19 8.52 -7.40
N ARG A 400 0.88 8.67 -7.66
CA ARG A 400 0.32 9.66 -8.58
C ARG A 400 -0.57 10.64 -7.84
N ASP A 401 -0.47 11.94 -8.11
CA ASP A 401 -1.25 13.00 -7.42
C ASP A 401 -1.18 12.90 -5.87
N THR A 402 -0.17 12.22 -5.33
CA THR A 402 -0.08 11.81 -3.93
C THR A 402 0.93 12.69 -3.19
N ASN A 403 0.65 12.99 -1.93
CA ASN A 403 1.68 13.45 -0.98
C ASN A 403 2.27 12.23 -0.27
N LEU A 404 3.50 11.86 -0.63
CA LEU A 404 4.24 10.70 -0.15
C LEU A 404 5.33 11.14 0.83
N ASP A 405 5.28 10.65 2.06
CA ASP A 405 6.27 10.91 3.12
C ASP A 405 6.93 9.60 3.58
N LEU A 406 8.24 9.47 3.35
CA LEU A 406 9.06 8.33 3.77
C LEU A 406 10.10 8.78 4.81
N GLU A 407 10.08 8.19 6.00
CA GLU A 407 11.08 8.42 7.05
C GLU A 407 11.69 7.10 7.54
N LYS A 408 13.01 6.94 7.42
CA LYS A 408 13.73 5.72 7.86
C LYS A 408 13.18 4.44 7.20
N VAL A 409 12.92 4.51 5.89
CA VAL A 409 12.36 3.40 5.10
C VAL A 409 13.45 2.71 4.28
N LEU A 410 13.40 1.38 4.20
CA LEU A 410 14.21 0.58 3.27
C LEU A 410 13.34 0.18 2.07
N VAL A 411 13.62 0.73 0.89
CA VAL A 411 13.02 0.33 -0.39
C VAL A 411 14.06 -0.51 -1.16
N ALA A 412 13.93 -1.83 -1.13
CA ALA A 412 14.99 -2.74 -1.57
C ALA A 412 14.56 -3.84 -2.56
N LYS A 413 15.34 -4.07 -3.62
CA LYS A 413 15.14 -5.23 -4.53
C LYS A 413 13.76 -5.33 -5.18
N ASN A 414 13.05 -4.20 -5.32
CA ASN A 414 11.78 -4.16 -6.02
C ASN A 414 12.00 -4.08 -7.55
N HIS A 415 11.03 -4.54 -8.33
CA HIS A 415 11.13 -4.66 -9.79
C HIS A 415 9.93 -4.04 -10.52
N ALA A 416 10.20 -3.31 -11.60
CA ALA A 416 9.19 -2.82 -12.52
C ALA A 416 9.58 -3.13 -13.97
N ASP A 417 8.69 -3.69 -14.78
CA ASP A 417 8.98 -3.96 -16.20
C ASP A 417 9.13 -2.64 -17.01
N LYS A 418 8.59 -1.52 -16.51
CA LYS A 418 8.72 -0.17 -17.09
C LYS A 418 9.58 0.76 -16.23
N ASP A 419 9.00 1.54 -15.33
CA ASP A 419 9.71 2.66 -14.67
C ASP A 419 9.62 2.61 -13.14
N GLY A 420 10.58 3.24 -12.44
CA GLY A 420 10.55 3.38 -10.99
C GLY A 420 10.61 2.03 -10.28
N GLY A 421 11.72 1.32 -10.40
CA GLY A 421 11.87 -0.02 -9.81
C GLY A 421 11.60 -0.01 -8.30
N GLY A 422 12.17 0.97 -7.61
CA GLY A 422 11.82 1.30 -6.22
C GLY A 422 10.56 2.15 -6.13
N ILE A 423 10.60 3.37 -6.68
CA ILE A 423 9.57 4.41 -6.48
C ILE A 423 9.24 5.13 -7.80
N VAL A 424 7.96 5.37 -8.07
CA VAL A 424 7.46 6.40 -9.00
C VAL A 424 6.78 7.52 -8.23
N ASN A 425 7.13 8.77 -8.55
CA ASN A 425 6.40 9.98 -8.16
C ASN A 425 6.01 10.76 -9.42
N THR A 426 4.73 10.88 -9.73
CA THR A 426 4.24 11.54 -10.97
C THR A 426 3.01 12.40 -10.69
N GLY A 427 2.98 13.63 -11.20
CA GLY A 427 1.71 14.35 -11.33
C GLY A 427 0.82 13.65 -12.37
N GLY A 428 -0.49 13.89 -12.31
CA GLY A 428 -1.41 13.49 -13.36
C GLY A 428 -1.01 14.10 -14.71
N GLU A 429 -1.53 13.54 -15.80
CA GLU A 429 -1.32 14.16 -17.11
C GLU A 429 -1.84 15.59 -17.08
N GLU A 430 -1.02 16.54 -17.55
CA GLU A 430 -1.49 17.88 -17.86
C GLU A 430 -2.70 17.73 -18.79
N LYS A 431 -3.90 17.97 -18.25
CA LYS A 431 -5.02 18.37 -19.09
C LYS A 431 -4.52 19.61 -19.81
N LYS A 432 -4.20 19.47 -21.10
CA LYS A 432 -4.14 20.59 -22.04
C LYS A 432 -5.47 21.31 -21.89
N ARG A 433 -5.49 22.33 -21.02
CA ARG A 433 -6.63 23.24 -20.89
C ARG A 433 -6.71 23.90 -22.25
N GLU A 434 -7.65 23.44 -23.08
CA GLU A 434 -7.91 24.09 -24.35
C GLU A 434 -8.13 25.57 -24.07
N ALA A 435 -7.40 26.41 -24.81
CA ALA A 435 -7.30 27.83 -24.54
C ALA A 435 -8.61 28.55 -24.90
N LEU A 436 -9.63 28.42 -24.05
CA LEU A 436 -10.98 28.93 -24.22
C LEU A 436 -11.49 29.67 -22.97
N SER A 437 -10.60 30.34 -22.25
CA SER A 437 -10.96 31.52 -21.44
C SER A 437 -9.74 32.41 -21.23
N SER A 438 -9.88 33.72 -21.47
CA SER A 438 -8.81 34.71 -21.42
C SER A 438 -8.53 35.28 -20.01
N ASP A 439 -9.12 34.73 -18.95
CA ASP A 439 -8.89 35.16 -17.56
C ASP A 439 -7.93 34.21 -16.81
N SER A 440 -6.65 34.32 -17.14
CA SER A 440 -5.56 33.47 -16.67
C SER A 440 -5.00 33.87 -15.29
N ARG A 441 -5.87 34.10 -14.28
CA ARG A 441 -5.44 34.54 -12.93
C ARG A 441 -5.72 33.59 -11.76
N ASN A 442 -6.42 32.48 -11.95
CA ASN A 442 -6.37 31.33 -11.03
C ASN A 442 -5.63 30.15 -11.69
N LYS A 443 -4.30 30.13 -11.55
CA LYS A 443 -3.44 28.98 -11.83
C LYS A 443 -3.39 28.08 -10.57
N ASP A 444 -4.53 27.52 -10.17
CA ASP A 444 -4.57 26.62 -9.01
C ASP A 444 -3.92 25.29 -9.40
N ARG A 445 -2.67 25.11 -8.95
CA ARG A 445 -1.80 23.95 -9.18
C ARG A 445 -2.18 22.79 -8.25
N GLU A 446 -3.43 22.32 -8.34
CA GLU A 446 -4.00 21.42 -7.32
C GLU A 446 -3.55 19.94 -7.38
N ASP A 447 -2.85 19.51 -8.45
CA ASP A 447 -2.46 18.11 -8.69
C ASP A 447 -0.94 17.93 -8.96
N GLU A 448 -0.05 18.70 -8.29
CA GLU A 448 1.40 18.43 -8.31
C GLU A 448 1.76 17.29 -7.31
N ALA A 449 2.30 16.17 -7.78
CA ALA A 449 2.69 15.07 -6.89
C ALA A 449 3.97 15.39 -6.11
N THR A 450 3.97 15.06 -4.80
CA THR A 450 5.07 15.42 -3.89
C THR A 450 5.58 14.19 -3.16
N ALA A 451 6.89 13.99 -3.20
CA ALA A 451 7.58 12.94 -2.45
C ALA A 451 8.67 13.55 -1.56
N THR A 452 8.53 13.38 -0.26
CA THR A 452 9.58 13.68 0.73
C THR A 452 10.14 12.37 1.26
N ILE A 453 11.46 12.20 1.18
CA ILE A 453 12.16 10.99 1.58
C ILE A 453 13.33 11.39 2.48
N SER A 454 13.38 10.82 3.68
CA SER A 454 14.33 11.19 4.74
C SER A 454 14.91 9.98 5.48
N ASP A 455 16.19 10.05 5.86
CA ASP A 455 16.92 9.00 6.60
C ASP A 455 16.80 7.58 5.99
N SER A 456 16.55 7.48 4.68
CA SER A 456 16.05 6.27 4.01
C SER A 456 17.10 5.62 3.10
N LYS A 457 16.80 4.40 2.62
CA LYS A 457 17.64 3.65 1.70
C LYS A 457 16.83 3.11 0.54
N ILE A 458 17.26 3.41 -0.69
CA ILE A 458 16.64 2.95 -1.93
C ILE A 458 17.69 2.15 -2.68
N VAL A 459 17.67 0.82 -2.50
CA VAL A 459 18.79 -0.05 -2.84
C VAL A 459 18.45 -1.26 -3.71
N ASP A 460 19.33 -1.58 -4.65
CA ASP A 460 19.25 -2.80 -5.49
C ASP A 460 17.92 -2.98 -6.25
N ASN A 461 17.15 -1.90 -6.47
CA ASN A 461 15.88 -1.95 -7.21
C ASN A 461 16.14 -1.92 -8.73
N SER A 462 15.19 -2.41 -9.52
CA SER A 462 15.37 -2.56 -10.98
C SER A 462 14.15 -2.14 -11.80
N ALA A 463 14.39 -1.44 -12.91
CA ALA A 463 13.36 -1.00 -13.86
C ALA A 463 13.73 -1.40 -15.29
N GLY A 464 12.76 -1.81 -16.12
CA GLY A 464 13.02 -2.13 -17.53
C GLY A 464 13.36 -0.93 -18.42
N ARG A 465 13.01 0.30 -17.99
CA ARG A 465 13.24 1.56 -18.72
C ARG A 465 13.93 2.62 -17.87
N PHE A 466 13.22 3.29 -16.98
CA PHE A 466 13.70 4.54 -16.37
C PHE A 466 13.59 4.55 -14.86
N GLY A 467 14.60 5.08 -14.16
CA GLY A 467 14.53 5.26 -12.71
C GLY A 467 14.57 3.94 -11.96
N GLY A 468 15.72 3.25 -11.96
CA GLY A 468 15.85 1.95 -11.29
C GLY A 468 15.52 2.05 -9.81
N GLY A 469 16.07 3.08 -9.14
CA GLY A 469 15.68 3.49 -7.80
C GLY A 469 14.40 4.33 -7.81
N ILE A 470 14.46 5.50 -8.46
CA ILE A 470 13.35 6.48 -8.47
C ILE A 470 13.08 7.01 -9.89
N PHE A 471 11.80 7.04 -10.27
CA PHE A 471 11.28 7.86 -11.36
C PHE A 471 10.52 9.07 -10.78
N ASN A 472 10.85 10.28 -11.21
CA ASN A 472 10.17 11.51 -10.80
C ASN A 472 9.70 12.33 -12.01
N GLY A 473 8.42 12.70 -12.03
CA GLY A 473 7.81 13.55 -13.05
C GLY A 473 6.89 12.78 -14.01
N GLU A 474 6.66 13.34 -15.20
CA GLU A 474 5.50 12.97 -16.04
C GLU A 474 5.61 11.56 -16.65
N THR A 475 4.56 10.74 -16.53
CA THR A 475 4.46 9.44 -17.21
C THR A 475 3.66 9.54 -18.52
N GLY A 476 4.32 9.58 -19.68
CA GLY A 476 3.62 9.50 -20.98
C GLY A 476 4.47 9.79 -22.22
N LEU A 477 4.13 9.17 -23.35
CA LEU A 477 4.68 9.44 -24.70
C LEU A 477 6.22 9.43 -24.86
N TYR A 478 6.86 8.30 -24.52
CA TYR A 478 8.25 8.02 -24.92
C TYR A 478 8.31 6.89 -25.95
N LYS A 479 8.72 7.22 -27.19
CA LYS A 479 9.34 6.27 -28.10
C LYS A 479 10.85 6.37 -27.94
N VAL A 480 11.49 5.26 -27.59
CA VAL A 480 12.96 5.18 -27.45
C VAL A 480 13.66 5.37 -28.81
N GLU A 481 12.94 5.14 -29.92
CA GLU A 481 13.46 5.15 -31.30
C GLU A 481 13.70 6.55 -31.88
N ASP A 482 13.00 7.60 -31.41
CA ASP A 482 12.97 8.93 -32.06
C ASP A 482 14.09 9.90 -31.61
N GLY A 483 15.07 9.43 -30.82
CA GLY A 483 16.29 10.18 -30.51
C GLY A 483 16.07 11.53 -29.83
N TYR A 484 15.40 11.54 -28.66
CA TYR A 484 15.18 12.66 -27.73
C TYR A 484 15.33 14.08 -28.34
N GLN A 485 14.32 14.54 -29.09
CA GLN A 485 14.31 15.92 -29.60
C GLN A 485 14.47 16.96 -28.48
N GLU A 486 15.50 17.80 -28.65
CA GLU A 486 15.71 19.00 -27.85
C GLU A 486 14.59 20.00 -28.14
N TRP A 487 13.78 20.25 -27.11
CA TRP A 487 12.83 21.36 -27.05
C TRP A 487 13.29 22.24 -25.88
N PRO A 488 13.09 23.57 -25.93
CA PRO A 488 13.49 24.48 -24.85
C PRO A 488 12.93 24.06 -23.49
N GLU A 489 13.59 24.49 -22.41
CA GLU A 489 13.22 24.13 -21.03
C GLU A 489 11.72 24.38 -20.78
N GLY A 490 10.98 23.32 -20.44
CA GLY A 490 9.56 23.41 -20.10
C GLY A 490 9.36 23.91 -18.66
N GLU A 491 8.12 24.29 -18.32
CA GLU A 491 7.72 24.58 -16.93
C GLU A 491 7.80 23.28 -16.10
N GLY A 492 8.99 22.99 -15.57
CA GLY A 492 9.36 21.71 -14.93
C GLY A 492 8.79 21.50 -13.53
N ASP A 493 7.47 21.43 -13.44
CA ASP A 493 6.68 21.44 -12.19
C ASP A 493 5.71 20.24 -12.07
N ASN A 494 5.86 19.15 -12.85
CA ASN A 494 4.91 18.02 -12.81
C ASN A 494 4.94 17.23 -11.48
N ALA A 495 6.13 16.99 -10.93
CA ALA A 495 6.31 16.27 -9.67
C ALA A 495 7.55 16.75 -8.93
N THR A 496 7.45 16.89 -7.61
CA THR A 496 8.53 17.37 -6.74
C THR A 496 9.03 16.26 -5.81
N LEU A 497 10.31 15.94 -5.90
CA LEU A 497 11.02 14.99 -5.03
C LEU A 497 12.03 15.73 -4.15
N THR A 498 11.95 15.54 -2.84
CA THR A 498 12.91 16.04 -1.87
C THR A 498 13.55 14.88 -1.11
N LEU A 499 14.87 14.74 -1.23
CA LEU A 499 15.67 13.72 -0.58
C LEU A 499 16.55 14.36 0.50
N ARG A 500 16.50 13.82 1.72
CA ARG A 500 17.34 14.21 2.86
C ARG A 500 18.02 12.97 3.43
N ASP A 501 19.32 13.05 3.70
CA ASP A 501 20.05 12.00 4.44
C ASP A 501 19.85 10.57 3.89
N THR A 502 19.65 10.44 2.58
CA THR A 502 19.20 9.20 1.93
C THR A 502 20.30 8.55 1.08
N GLU A 503 20.35 7.22 1.05
CA GLU A 503 21.26 6.41 0.22
C GLU A 503 20.49 5.82 -0.98
N ILE A 504 20.91 6.13 -2.22
CA ILE A 504 20.34 5.58 -3.46
C ILE A 504 21.43 4.79 -4.19
N LYS A 505 21.35 3.46 -4.20
CA LYS A 505 22.51 2.63 -4.54
C LYS A 505 22.22 1.25 -5.13
N GLY A 506 23.06 0.78 -6.05
CA GLY A 506 22.91 -0.54 -6.66
C GLY A 506 21.72 -0.68 -7.60
N ASN A 507 20.96 0.40 -7.82
CA ASN A 507 19.74 0.34 -8.61
C ASN A 507 20.07 0.32 -10.11
N THR A 508 19.27 -0.40 -10.89
CA THR A 508 19.53 -0.64 -12.32
C THR A 508 18.33 -0.28 -13.19
N ALA A 509 18.55 0.41 -14.30
CA ALA A 509 17.54 0.64 -15.33
C ALA A 509 18.14 0.62 -16.74
N LEU A 510 17.32 0.76 -17.79
CA LEU A 510 17.87 1.11 -19.11
C LEU A 510 18.58 2.45 -19.04
N ASN A 511 17.98 3.46 -18.39
CA ASN A 511 18.63 4.75 -18.14
C ASN A 511 18.14 5.44 -16.85
N GLY A 512 18.98 6.28 -16.22
CA GLY A 512 18.70 6.85 -14.90
C GLY A 512 18.62 5.78 -13.82
N GLY A 513 19.65 4.94 -13.70
CA GLY A 513 19.68 3.79 -12.80
C GLY A 513 19.30 4.14 -11.34
N GLY A 514 19.84 5.23 -10.80
CA GLY A 514 19.49 5.76 -9.49
C GLY A 514 18.23 6.59 -9.52
N ILE A 515 18.26 7.71 -10.27
CA ILE A 515 17.14 8.64 -10.44
C ILE A 515 16.96 8.97 -11.92
N PHE A 516 15.73 8.88 -12.40
CA PHE A 516 15.28 9.53 -13.62
C PHE A 516 14.33 10.68 -13.26
N ASN A 517 14.65 11.91 -13.66
CA ASN A 517 13.82 13.08 -13.48
C ASN A 517 13.34 13.61 -14.82
N ASN A 518 12.03 13.79 -15.00
CA ASN A 518 11.43 14.20 -16.27
C ASN A 518 10.37 15.27 -16.08
N LYS A 519 10.66 16.52 -16.48
CA LYS A 519 9.83 17.71 -16.20
C LYS A 519 9.44 17.89 -14.71
N GLY A 520 10.14 17.22 -13.80
CA GLY A 520 9.96 17.35 -12.36
C GLY A 520 11.07 18.17 -11.72
N THR A 521 10.90 18.44 -10.42
CA THR A 521 11.90 19.08 -9.57
C THR A 521 12.46 18.08 -8.57
N VAL A 522 13.78 17.99 -8.47
CA VAL A 522 14.50 17.11 -7.54
C VAL A 522 15.45 17.95 -6.68
N THR A 523 15.34 17.84 -5.36
CA THR A 523 16.28 18.42 -4.39
C THR A 523 16.94 17.32 -3.58
N LEU A 524 18.27 17.32 -3.56
CA LEU A 524 19.10 16.47 -2.70
C LEU A 524 19.70 17.31 -1.57
N THR A 525 19.70 16.77 -0.36
CA THR A 525 20.36 17.34 0.82
C THR A 525 21.04 16.20 1.57
N LYS A 526 22.36 16.28 1.78
CA LYS A 526 23.19 15.22 2.39
C LYS A 526 22.92 13.80 1.81
N THR A 527 22.56 13.72 0.53
CA THR A 527 22.05 12.51 -0.13
C THR A 527 23.10 11.89 -1.06
N HIS A 528 23.19 10.56 -1.07
CA HIS A 528 24.28 9.83 -1.73
C HIS A 528 23.73 8.91 -2.84
N VAL A 529 24.00 9.23 -4.11
CA VAL A 529 23.58 8.46 -5.29
C VAL A 529 24.79 7.73 -5.86
N THR A 530 24.96 6.45 -5.54
CA THR A 530 26.21 5.72 -5.84
C THR A 530 26.02 4.29 -6.36
N LYS A 531 26.91 3.82 -7.24
CA LYS A 531 26.89 2.44 -7.75
C LYS A 531 25.58 2.03 -8.43
N ASN A 532 24.87 2.98 -9.03
CA ASN A 532 23.69 2.70 -9.84
C ASN A 532 24.09 2.54 -11.32
N THR A 533 23.32 1.76 -12.07
CA THR A 533 23.68 1.29 -13.42
C THR A 533 22.61 1.62 -14.44
N ALA A 534 23.01 2.15 -15.59
CA ALA A 534 22.20 2.22 -16.80
C ALA A 534 22.68 1.19 -17.82
N THR A 535 21.78 0.37 -18.36
CA THR A 535 22.12 -0.70 -19.32
C THR A 535 22.07 -0.25 -20.79
N ASP A 536 21.63 1.00 -21.07
CA ASP A 536 21.70 1.61 -22.39
C ASP A 536 23.16 1.79 -22.85
N SER A 537 23.54 1.03 -23.88
CA SER A 537 24.87 1.09 -24.50
C SER A 537 24.93 2.01 -25.73
N SER A 538 23.88 2.79 -26.00
CA SER A 538 23.82 3.68 -27.16
C SER A 538 24.76 4.88 -27.01
N LYS A 539 25.62 5.09 -28.01
CA LYS A 539 26.60 6.20 -28.04
C LYS A 539 25.97 7.57 -28.32
N ASN A 540 24.66 7.62 -28.54
CA ASN A 540 23.96 8.77 -29.11
C ASN A 540 23.15 9.55 -28.06
N HIS A 541 23.10 9.10 -26.80
CA HIS A 541 22.18 9.63 -25.80
C HIS A 541 22.82 9.97 -24.47
N ARG A 542 22.06 10.76 -23.69
CA ARG A 542 22.37 11.19 -22.33
C ARG A 542 22.18 10.00 -21.38
N VAL A 543 23.14 9.07 -21.34
CA VAL A 543 23.09 7.88 -20.46
C VAL A 543 23.74 8.16 -19.11
N ALA A 544 22.99 7.92 -18.03
CA ALA A 544 23.50 8.03 -16.67
C ALA A 544 23.02 6.88 -15.78
N GLY A 545 23.98 6.24 -15.11
CA GLY A 545 23.70 5.31 -14.03
C GLY A 545 23.16 6.02 -12.81
N GLY A 546 23.68 7.21 -12.49
CA GLY A 546 23.25 8.00 -11.32
C GLY A 546 21.95 8.75 -11.58
N ILE A 547 22.04 10.02 -12.02
CA ILE A 547 20.90 10.91 -12.25
C ILE A 547 20.78 11.32 -13.72
N LEU A 548 19.68 10.94 -14.38
CA LEU A 548 19.31 11.51 -15.68
C LEU A 548 18.23 12.60 -15.48
N ASN A 549 18.54 13.83 -15.88
CA ASN A 549 17.58 14.94 -15.89
C ASN A 549 17.11 15.29 -17.31
N HIS A 550 15.82 15.08 -17.59
CA HIS A 550 15.15 15.42 -18.85
C HIS A 550 14.16 16.56 -18.64
N LYS A 551 14.49 17.77 -19.12
CA LYS A 551 13.59 18.96 -19.09
C LYS A 551 13.04 19.34 -17.70
N GLY A 552 13.66 18.84 -16.62
CA GLY A 552 13.33 19.14 -15.23
C GLY A 552 14.44 19.91 -14.52
N LYS A 553 14.31 20.09 -13.21
CA LYS A 553 15.25 20.82 -12.34
C LYS A 553 15.87 19.84 -11.34
N VAL A 554 17.19 19.90 -11.17
CA VAL A 554 17.91 19.14 -10.12
C VAL A 554 18.79 20.11 -9.32
N ARG A 555 18.73 20.02 -7.99
CA ARG A 555 19.57 20.80 -7.06
C ARG A 555 20.19 19.87 -6.02
N LEU A 556 21.47 20.06 -5.75
CA LEU A 556 22.23 19.34 -4.73
C LEU A 556 22.80 20.37 -3.73
N ASP A 557 23.01 19.97 -2.48
CA ASP A 557 23.83 20.72 -1.51
C ASP A 557 25.30 20.27 -1.55
N ASP A 558 26.15 20.99 -0.81
CA ASP A 558 27.59 20.73 -0.66
C ASP A 558 27.93 19.39 0.04
N LYS A 559 26.92 18.68 0.54
CA LYS A 559 27.03 17.40 1.27
C LYS A 559 26.41 16.23 0.53
N SER A 560 25.78 16.47 -0.62
CA SER A 560 25.24 15.42 -1.48
C SER A 560 26.29 14.97 -2.49
N THR A 561 26.29 13.69 -2.84
CA THR A 561 27.28 13.13 -3.77
C THR A 561 26.63 12.23 -4.80
N VAL A 562 27.11 12.32 -6.05
CA VAL A 562 26.72 11.41 -7.15
C VAL A 562 28.01 10.80 -7.70
N SER A 563 28.34 9.56 -7.30
CA SER A 563 29.66 8.99 -7.59
C SER A 563 29.63 7.48 -7.86
N ASN A 564 30.60 7.00 -8.63
CA ASN A 564 30.77 5.57 -8.95
C ASN A 564 29.54 4.93 -9.62
N ASN A 565 28.79 5.69 -10.44
CA ASN A 565 27.66 5.16 -11.21
C ASN A 565 28.08 4.86 -12.66
N ASP A 566 27.47 3.86 -13.28
CA ASP A 566 27.86 3.32 -14.59
C ASP A 566 26.76 3.55 -15.65
N PRO A 567 27.07 4.08 -16.85
CA PRO A 567 28.37 4.53 -17.34
C PRO A 567 28.77 5.93 -16.86
N THR A 568 27.84 6.73 -16.33
CA THR A 568 28.11 8.08 -15.84
C THR A 568 27.31 8.42 -14.56
N ASN A 569 27.81 9.39 -13.80
CA ASN A 569 27.14 9.94 -12.63
C ASN A 569 25.89 10.75 -12.98
N CYS A 570 25.97 11.66 -13.95
CA CYS A 570 24.81 12.42 -14.41
C CYS A 570 24.81 12.63 -15.92
N ALA A 571 23.61 12.82 -16.47
CA ALA A 571 23.40 13.30 -17.82
C ALA A 571 22.18 14.23 -17.91
N GLY A 572 22.19 15.12 -18.90
CA GLY A 572 21.23 16.23 -18.99
C GLY A 572 21.64 17.44 -18.13
N THR A 573 20.69 18.32 -17.83
CA THR A 573 20.93 19.60 -17.15
C THR A 573 21.04 19.44 -15.62
N VAL A 574 21.99 18.64 -15.15
CA VAL A 574 22.33 18.53 -13.72
C VAL A 574 23.52 19.44 -13.44
N LYS A 575 23.29 20.55 -12.73
CA LYS A 575 24.37 21.42 -12.25
C LYS A 575 25.11 20.73 -11.10
N ASP A 576 26.40 21.04 -10.97
CA ASP A 576 27.25 20.65 -9.84
C ASP A 576 27.46 19.13 -9.62
N CYS A 577 27.10 18.26 -10.58
CA CYS A 577 27.34 16.81 -10.50
C CYS A 577 28.81 16.38 -10.76
N PHE A 578 29.72 17.33 -10.96
CA PHE A 578 31.14 17.09 -11.24
C PHE A 578 32.11 17.70 -10.20
N ASN A 579 31.59 18.16 -9.06
CA ASN A 579 32.40 18.66 -7.94
C ASN A 579 32.73 17.55 -6.94
#